data_AF-A0A645GAE8-F1
#
_entry.id   AF-A0A645GAE8-F1
#
_cell.length_a   1.000
_cell.length_b   1.000
_cell.length_c   1.000
_cell.angle_alpha   90.00
_cell.angle_beta   90.00
_cell.angle_gamma   90.00
#
_symmetry.space_group_name_H-M   'P 1'
#
loop_
_entity.id
_entity.type
_entity.pdbx_description
1 polymer ?
#
loop_
_entity_poly.entity_id
_entity_poly.type
_entity_poly.pdbx_seq_one_letter_code
_entity_poly.pdbx_strand_id
1 'polypeptide(L)' 'MGDIDGFIDLLGSRFVNVHLHDNRGKIDEHLVLGEGNVDFGSALKKLSSYKGNYVIESRDFPSAVESRDILRQML' A
#
# COMPACT_ATOMS: atom_id res chain seq x y z
N MET A 1 -14.07 1.51 -10.13
CA MET A 1 -13.07 1.06 -9.14
C MET A 1 -11.79 0.75 -9.91
N GLY A 2 -10.61 1.02 -9.36
CA GLY A 2 -9.35 0.79 -10.06
C GLY A 2 -9.02 -0.71 -10.18
N ASP A 3 -8.42 -1.12 -11.30
CA ASP A 3 -7.92 -2.49 -11.51
C ASP A 3 -6.47 -2.61 -11.03
N ILE A 4 -6.31 -2.77 -9.72
CA ILE A 4 -4.99 -2.90 -9.08
C ILE A 4 -4.29 -4.18 -9.57
N ASP A 5 -5.06 -5.25 -9.71
CA ASP A 5 -4.59 -6.57 -10.07
C ASP A 5 -3.99 -6.59 -11.48
N GLY A 6 -4.74 -6.11 -12.48
CA GLY A 6 -4.24 -6.01 -13.86
C GLY A 6 -3.04 -5.06 -13.98
N PHE A 7 -2.98 -4.01 -13.16
CA PHE A 7 -1.85 -3.09 -13.15
C PHE A 7 -0.56 -3.76 -12.62
N ILE A 8 -0.64 -4.53 -11.53
CA ILE A 8 0.49 -5.30 -11.00
C ILE A 8 0.90 -6.38 -12.01
N ASP A 9 -0.05 -7.09 -12.61
CA ASP A 9 0.24 -8.16 -13.57
C ASP A 9 0.96 -7.62 -14.83
N LEU A 10 0.61 -6.41 -15.30
CA LEU A 10 1.19 -5.80 -16.49
C LEU A 10 2.55 -5.13 -16.25
N LEU A 11 2.72 -4.48 -15.09
CA LEU A 11 3.83 -3.56 -14.83
C LEU A 11 4.64 -3.85 -13.57
N GLY A 12 4.24 -4.81 -12.73
CA GLY A 12 4.85 -5.05 -11.42
C GLY A 12 6.36 -5.32 -11.47
N SER A 13 6.84 -5.99 -12.52
CA SER A 13 8.28 -6.22 -12.75
C SER A 13 9.09 -4.96 -13.05
N ARG A 14 8.42 -3.84 -13.36
CA ARG A 14 9.01 -2.52 -13.64
C ARG A 14 8.85 -1.55 -12.47
N PHE A 15 8.19 -1.94 -11.38
CA PHE A 15 8.04 -1.06 -10.23
C PHE A 15 9.40 -0.82 -9.56
N VAL A 16 9.66 0.45 -9.24
CA VAL A 16 10.89 0.87 -8.54
C VAL A 16 10.57 1.24 -7.10
N ASN A 17 9.47 1.95 -6.87
CA ASN A 17 8.96 2.31 -5.54
C ASN A 17 7.47 1.98 -5.45
N VAL A 18 7.02 1.55 -4.27
CA VAL A 18 5.61 1.36 -3.97
C VAL A 18 5.25 2.27 -2.80
N HIS A 19 4.33 3.20 -3.04
CA HIS A 19 3.83 4.11 -2.02
C HIS A 19 2.52 3.56 -1.46
N LEU A 20 2.32 3.66 -0.15
CA LEU A 20 1.23 3.03 0.57
C LEU A 20 0.56 4.03 1.49
N HIS A 21 -0.75 4.15 1.33
CA HIS A 21 -1.67 4.78 2.27
C HIS A 21 -3.04 4.13 2.12
N ASP A 22 -3.91 4.25 3.11
CA ASP A 22 -5.27 3.73 3.02
C ASP A 22 -6.29 4.85 2.72
N ASN A 23 -7.42 4.47 2.14
CA ASN A 23 -8.55 5.37 1.86
C ASN A 23 -9.85 4.56 1.69
N ARG A 24 -10.98 5.25 1.68
CA ARG A 24 -12.32 4.64 1.54
C ARG A 24 -12.85 4.69 0.10
N GLY A 25 -12.00 5.01 -0.88
CA GLY A 25 -12.31 5.01 -2.31
C GLY A 25 -13.06 6.23 -2.84
N LYS A 26 -13.19 7.31 -2.06
CA LYS A 26 -13.84 8.57 -2.50
C LYS A 26 -12.85 9.70 -2.75
N ILE A 27 -11.88 9.85 -1.85
CA ILE A 27 -10.82 10.86 -1.91
C ILE A 27 -9.52 10.24 -1.42
N ASP A 28 -8.42 10.94 -1.66
CA ASP A 28 -7.09 10.57 -1.21
C ASP A 28 -6.90 10.95 0.28
N GLU A 29 -7.35 10.07 1.18
CA GLU A 29 -7.45 10.39 2.62
C GLU A 29 -6.11 10.30 3.37
N HIS A 30 -5.18 9.46 2.91
CA HIS A 30 -3.90 9.16 3.59
C HIS A 30 -4.11 8.61 5.01
N LEU A 31 -5.03 7.65 5.16
CA LEU A 31 -5.33 7.02 6.44
C LEU A 31 -4.24 6.02 6.85
N VAL A 32 -4.23 5.68 8.15
CA VAL A 32 -3.42 4.57 8.66
C VAL A 32 -3.86 3.27 7.97
N LEU A 33 -2.89 2.42 7.64
CA LEU A 33 -3.17 1.14 6.99
C LEU A 33 -4.17 0.32 7.82
N GLY A 34 -5.31 -0.06 7.23
CA GLY A 34 -6.38 -0.82 7.89
C GLY A 34 -7.54 0.04 8.40
N GLU A 35 -7.44 1.37 8.35
CA GLU A 35 -8.56 2.26 8.70
C GLU A 35 -9.47 2.60 7.50
N GLY A 36 -9.03 2.25 6.29
CA GLY A 36 -9.79 2.40 5.05
C GLY A 36 -10.27 1.06 4.51
N ASN A 37 -10.35 0.97 3.19
CA ASN A 37 -10.93 -0.17 2.48
C ASN A 37 -9.94 -0.86 1.53
N VAL A 38 -8.66 -0.48 1.53
CA VAL A 38 -7.65 -1.10 0.67
C VAL A 38 -7.29 -2.49 1.20
N ASP A 39 -7.40 -3.52 0.36
CA ASP A 39 -6.97 -4.88 0.68
C ASP A 39 -5.44 -5.03 0.49
N PHE A 40 -4.68 -4.56 1.48
CA PHE A 40 -3.22 -4.67 1.46
C PHE A 40 -2.72 -6.12 1.47
N GLY A 41 -3.45 -7.04 2.12
CA GLY A 41 -3.05 -8.45 2.18
C GLY A 41 -2.99 -9.06 0.79
N SER A 42 -4.04 -8.86 -0.01
CA SER A 42 -4.08 -9.33 -1.40
C SER A 42 -3.05 -8.62 -2.29
N ALA A 43 -2.95 -7.29 -2.19
CA ALA A 43 -2.01 -6.51 -3.00
C ALA A 43 -0.54 -6.86 -2.71
N LEU A 44 -0.15 -6.96 -1.44
CA LEU A 44 1.22 -7.31 -1.04
C LEU A 44 1.58 -8.75 -1.42
N LYS A 45 0.62 -9.68 -1.35
CA LYS A 45 0.82 -11.05 -1.83
C LYS A 45 1.14 -11.09 -3.33
N LYS A 46 0.44 -10.28 -4.14
CA LYS A 46 0.76 -10.13 -5.57
C LYS A 46 2.11 -9.46 -5.81
N LEU A 47 2.50 -8.53 -4.94
CA LEU A 47 3.82 -7.89 -4.94
C LEU A 47 4.92 -8.73 -4.27
N SER A 48 4.71 -10.02 -3.98
CA SER A 48 5.71 -10.86 -3.27
C SER A 48 7.08 -10.96 -3.97
N SER A 49 7.13 -10.78 -5.29
CA SER A 49 8.36 -10.73 -6.09
C SER A 49 9.06 -9.36 -6.07
N TYR A 50 8.36 -8.30 -5.67
CA TYR A 50 8.91 -6.95 -5.55
C TYR A 50 9.91 -6.89 -4.37
N LYS A 51 11.07 -6.29 -4.62
CA LYS A 51 12.18 -6.17 -3.65
C LYS A 51 12.63 -4.72 -3.42
N GLY A 52 11.88 -3.75 -3.96
CA GLY A 52 12.19 -2.33 -3.78
C GLY A 52 11.61 -1.77 -2.48
N ASN A 53 11.55 -0.44 -2.41
CA ASN A 53 11.10 0.25 -1.21
C ASN A 53 9.59 0.39 -1.15
N TYR A 54 9.04 0.04 0.01
CA TYR A 54 7.71 0.47 0.42
C TYR A 54 7.81 1.80 1.18
N VAL A 55 7.05 2.80 0.75
CA VAL A 55 7.04 4.15 1.31
C VAL A 55 5.65 4.42 1.89
N ILE A 56 5.57 4.70 3.19
CA ILE A 56 4.32 5.10 3.83
C ILE A 56 4.04 6.58 3.51
N GLU A 57 2.86 6.86 2.97
CA GLU A 57 2.33 8.21 2.81
C GLU A 57 1.31 8.48 3.91
N SER A 58 1.57 9.51 4.72
CA SER A 58 0.77 9.83 5.89
C SER A 58 0.74 11.34 6.10
N ARG A 59 -0.30 11.84 6.76
CA ARG A 59 -0.45 13.26 7.09
C ARG A 59 0.39 13.71 8.28
N ASP A 60 0.78 12.78 9.13
CA ASP A 60 1.61 13.03 10.30
C ASP A 60 2.53 11.85 10.64
N PHE A 61 3.53 12.13 11.49
CA PHE A 61 4.57 11.18 11.86
C PHE A 61 4.07 10.01 12.72
N PRO A 62 3.24 10.23 13.77
CA PRO A 62 2.61 9.12 14.51
C PRO A 62 1.88 8.12 13.61
N SER A 63 1.00 8.59 12.72
CA SER A 63 0.26 7.73 11.79
C SER A 63 1.18 7.01 10.80
N ALA A 64 2.31 7.62 10.42
CA ALA A 64 3.32 6.98 9.58
C ALA A 64 4.01 5.82 10.30
N VAL A 65 4.33 6.00 11.59
CA VAL A 65 4.96 4.98 12.45
C VAL A 65 4.01 3.79 12.64
N GLU A 66 2.74 4.06 12.93
CA GLU A 66 1.71 3.04 13.08
C GLU A 66 1.52 2.22 11.80
N SER A 67 1.35 2.91 10.67
CA SER A 67 1.24 2.28 9.35
C SER A 67 2.44 1.41 8.99
N ARG A 68 3.67 1.88 9.30
CA ARG A 68 4.88 1.10 9.12
C ARG A 68 4.84 -0.19 9.94
N ASP A 69 4.41 -0.12 11.20
CA ASP A 69 4.39 -1.30 12.07
C ASP A 69 3.34 -2.32 11.64
N ILE A 70 2.19 -1.86 11.12
CA ILE A 70 1.19 -2.71 10.48
C ILE A 70 1.76 -3.37 9.22
N LEU A 71 2.39 -2.61 8.33
CA LEU A 71 3.01 -3.14 7.11
C LEU A 71 4.05 -4.23 7.42
N ARG A 72 4.86 -4.04 8.46
CA ARG A 72 5.88 -5.02 8.88
C ARG A 72 5.30 -6.34 9.37
N GLN A 73 4.02 -6.37 9.77
CA GLN A 73 3.33 -7.60 10.15
C GLN A 73 2.75 -8.35 8.93
N MET A 74 2.62 -7.66 7.79
CA MET A 74 2.06 -8.21 6.53
C MET A 74 3.13 -8.71 5.55
N LEU A 75 4.38 -8.23 5.69
CA LEU A 75 5.55 -8.63 4.88
C LEU A 75 6.28 -9.84 5.48
#